data_AF-A0A9P9WHS8-F1
#
_entry.id   AF-A0A9P9WHS8-F1
#
_cell.length_a   1.000
_cell.length_b   1.000
_cell.length_c   1.000
_cell.angle_alpha   90.00
_cell.angle_beta   90.00
_cell.angle_gamma   90.00
#
_symmetry.space_group_name_H-M   'P 1'
#
loop_
_entity.id
_entity.type
_entity.pdbx_description
1 polymer ?
#
loop_
_entity_poly.entity_id
_entity_poly.type
_entity_poly.pdbx_seq_one_letter_code
_entity_poly.pdbx_strand_id
1 'polypeptide(L)' 'MGLTSNRTIVLNGGPTGEPTNGVKIANIKFIDVKGTVTGEDAYNYYILCGDGSCSNFSYENVKITGGNQTCNYPASGCPS' A
#
# COMPACT_ATOMS: atom_id res chain seq x y z
N MET A 1 -23.66 -20.82 17.83
CA MET A 1 -23.52 -20.20 16.50
C MET A 1 -23.08 -18.75 16.71
N GLY A 2 -21.88 -18.42 16.26
CA GLY A 2 -21.31 -17.08 16.32
C GLY A 2 -19.90 -17.19 15.76
N LEU A 3 -19.75 -16.80 14.49
CA LEU A 3 -18.57 -17.10 13.68
C LEU A 3 -17.33 -16.39 14.21
N THR A 4 -16.32 -17.17 14.61
CA THR A 4 -14.97 -16.70 14.90
C THR A 4 -14.31 -16.29 13.59
N SER A 5 -14.44 -15.03 13.18
CA SER A 5 -13.70 -14.48 12.03
C SER A 5 -12.30 -14.05 12.49
N ASN A 6 -11.43 -15.03 12.70
CA ASN A 6 -10.00 -14.80 12.94
C ASN A 6 -9.27 -14.70 11.59
N ARG A 7 -9.17 -13.49 11.04
CA ARG A 7 -8.17 -13.13 10.02
C ARG A 7 -7.67 -11.72 10.25
N THR A 8 -6.94 -11.56 11.34
CA THR A 8 -6.13 -10.39 11.62
C THR A 8 -4.83 -10.52 10.84
N ILE A 9 -4.70 -9.81 9.71
CA ILE A 9 -3.45 -9.72 8.94
C ILE A 9 -2.51 -8.66 9.55
N VAL A 10 -2.43 -8.63 10.87
CA VAL A 10 -1.62 -7.64 11.61
C VAL A 10 -0.89 -8.40 12.71
N LEU A 11 0.29 -8.92 12.37
CA LEU A 11 1.23 -9.38 13.38
C LEU A 11 1.83 -8.12 14.04
N ASN A 12 1.38 -7.84 15.26
CA ASN A 12 2.08 -6.99 16.24
C ASN A 12 2.32 -5.51 15.86
N GLY A 13 1.30 -4.80 15.38
CA GLY A 13 1.30 -3.33 15.42
C GLY A 13 2.33 -2.61 14.54
N GLY A 14 2.96 -3.31 13.59
CA GLY A 14 3.85 -2.74 12.58
C GLY A 14 3.94 -3.64 11.34
N PRO A 15 4.25 -3.10 10.15
CA PRO A 15 4.46 -3.90 8.96
C PRO A 15 5.66 -4.82 9.16
N THR A 16 5.48 -6.13 9.01
CA THR A 16 6.53 -7.14 9.22
C THR A 16 7.59 -7.17 8.10
N GLY A 17 7.50 -6.28 7.09
CA GLY A 17 8.43 -6.23 5.95
C GLY A 17 8.34 -7.41 4.98
N GLU A 18 7.62 -8.47 5.34
CA GLU A 18 7.45 -9.68 4.54
C GLU A 18 5.99 -9.81 4.10
N PRO A 19 5.65 -9.40 2.86
CA PRO A 19 4.30 -9.57 2.37
C PRO A 19 4.00 -11.06 2.16
N THR A 20 2.95 -11.56 2.81
CA THR A 20 2.50 -12.94 2.61
C THR A 20 1.57 -13.04 1.40
N ASN A 21 1.67 -14.15 0.65
CA ASN A 21 0.82 -14.38 -0.53
C ASN A 21 -0.60 -14.89 -0.21
N GLY A 22 -0.98 -14.88 1.07
CA GLY A 22 -2.29 -15.36 1.52
C GLY A 22 -3.43 -14.37 1.30
N VAL A 23 -3.13 -13.09 1.09
CA VAL A 23 -4.12 -12.02 0.91
C VAL A 23 -3.91 -11.35 -0.44
N LYS A 24 -4.86 -11.59 -1.34
CA LYS A 24 -4.87 -10.93 -2.65
C LYS A 24 -5.50 -9.55 -2.51
N ILE A 25 -4.71 -8.52 -2.77
CA ILE A 25 -5.14 -7.13 -2.82
C ILE A 25 -5.33 -6.78 -4.30
N ALA A 26 -6.59 -6.65 -4.73
CA ALA A 26 -6.93 -6.39 -6.12
C ALA A 26 -7.84 -5.17 -6.24
N ASN A 27 -7.77 -4.48 -7.39
CA ASN A 27 -8.70 -3.41 -7.78
C ASN A 27 -8.72 -2.21 -6.82
N ILE A 28 -7.54 -1.75 -6.40
CA ILE A 28 -7.43 -0.56 -5.55
C ILE A 28 -7.42 0.69 -6.43
N LYS A 29 -8.26 1.66 -6.09
CA LYS A 29 -8.31 2.97 -6.74
C LYS A 29 -7.96 4.06 -5.74
N PHE A 30 -6.96 4.85 -6.06
CA PHE A 30 -6.66 6.10 -5.36
C PHE A 30 -7.20 7.25 -6.19
N ILE A 31 -8.19 7.98 -5.67
CA ILE A 31 -8.90 9.01 -6.40
C ILE A 31 -8.81 10.32 -5.62
N ASP A 32 -8.32 11.38 -6.29
CA ASP A 32 -8.23 12.75 -5.76
C ASP A 32 -7.46 12.89 -4.44
N VAL A 33 -6.45 12.03 -4.24
CA VAL A 33 -5.60 12.07 -3.05
C VAL A 33 -4.50 13.11 -3.25
N LYS A 34 -4.63 14.25 -2.57
CA LYS A 34 -3.69 15.38 -2.68
C LYS A 34 -3.22 15.83 -1.32
N GLY A 35 -1.96 16.21 -1.23
CA GLY A 35 -1.39 16.75 0.00
C GLY A 35 0.12 16.85 -0.05
N THR A 36 0.70 17.32 1.04
CA THR A 36 2.15 17.38 1.22
C THR A 36 2.52 16.64 2.49
N VAL A 37 3.45 15.72 2.37
CA VAL A 37 4.00 14.99 3.51
C VAL A 37 5.25 15.73 3.97
N THR A 38 5.31 16.03 5.28
CA THR A 38 6.40 16.78 5.91
C THR A 38 7.17 15.89 6.87
N GLY A 39 8.50 15.94 6.81
CA GLY A 39 9.41 15.13 7.63
C GLY A 39 10.39 14.35 6.77
N GLU A 40 11.65 14.28 7.18
CA GLU A 40 12.72 13.62 6.43
C GLU A 40 12.50 12.09 6.31
N ASP A 41 11.87 11.49 7.33
CA ASP A 41 11.56 10.05 7.36
C ASP A 41 10.16 9.70 6.83
N ALA A 42 9.41 10.70 6.37
CA ALA A 42 8.04 10.50 5.96
C ALA A 42 7.97 9.99 4.51
N TYR A 43 7.05 9.06 4.24
CA TYR A 43 6.85 8.49 2.90
C TYR A 43 5.54 9.00 2.32
N ASN A 44 5.57 9.53 1.10
CA ASN A 44 4.36 9.85 0.36
C ASN A 44 3.74 8.59 -0.28
N TYR A 45 4.58 7.63 -0.71
CA TYR A 45 4.15 6.32 -1.17
C TYR A 45 5.04 5.22 -0.59
N TYR A 46 4.42 4.27 0.08
CA TYR A 46 5.05 3.05 0.57
C TYR A 46 4.19 1.84 0.17
N ILE A 47 4.56 1.18 -0.93
CA ILE A 47 3.85 0.02 -1.46
C ILE A 47 4.77 -1.19 -1.42
N LEU A 48 4.44 -2.14 -0.56
CA LEU A 48 5.13 -3.41 -0.42
C LEU A 48 4.16 -4.56 -0.66
N CYS A 49 4.06 -4.95 -1.93
CA CYS A 49 3.23 -6.02 -2.41
C CYS A 49 3.98 -7.35 -2.42
N GLY A 50 3.30 -8.42 -1.99
CA GLY A 50 3.82 -9.78 -2.16
C GLY A 50 3.75 -10.20 -3.61
N ASP A 51 4.67 -11.05 -4.03
CA ASP A 51 4.71 -11.57 -5.40
C ASP A 51 3.38 -12.25 -5.77
N GLY A 52 2.70 -11.70 -6.78
CA GLY A 52 1.38 -12.18 -7.22
C GLY A 52 0.21 -11.83 -6.30
N SER A 53 0.44 -11.03 -5.26
CA SER A 53 -0.60 -10.62 -4.29
C SER A 53 -1.29 -9.32 -4.64
N CYS A 54 -0.64 -8.44 -5.41
CA CYS A 54 -1.24 -7.18 -5.85
C CYS A 54 -1.63 -7.21 -7.33
N SER A 55 -2.81 -6.69 -7.64
CA SER A 55 -3.28 -6.55 -9.01
C SER A 55 -4.20 -5.33 -9.18
N ASN A 56 -4.18 -4.70 -10.35
CA ASN A 56 -5.11 -3.62 -10.73
C ASN A 56 -5.11 -2.41 -9.78
N PHE A 57 -3.95 -1.85 -9.45
CA PHE A 57 -3.88 -0.57 -8.76
C PHE A 57 -4.00 0.55 -9.78
N SER A 58 -4.88 1.52 -9.51
CA SER A 58 -5.08 2.69 -10.36
C SER A 58 -5.06 3.97 -9.55
N TYR A 59 -4.50 5.02 -10.16
CA TYR A 59 -4.32 6.33 -9.54
C TYR A 59 -4.97 7.36 -10.45
N GLU A 60 -5.97 8.07 -9.93
CA GLU A 60 -6.74 9.07 -10.65
C GLU A 60 -6.62 10.40 -9.88
N ASN A 61 -6.00 11.42 -10.48
CA ASN A 61 -5.83 12.76 -9.88
C ASN A 61 -5.10 12.77 -8.52
N VAL A 62 -4.17 11.83 -8.31
CA VAL A 62 -3.36 11.75 -7.09
C VAL A 62 -2.13 12.66 -7.23
N LYS A 63 -1.88 13.50 -6.23
CA LYS A 63 -0.71 14.39 -6.19
C LYS A 63 -0.24 14.59 -4.75
N ILE A 64 0.74 13.78 -4.33
CA ILE A 64 1.33 13.86 -3.00
C ILE A 64 2.78 14.32 -3.13
N THR A 65 3.08 15.50 -2.59
CA THR A 65 4.42 16.11 -2.66
C THR A 65 5.17 15.95 -1.33
N GLY A 66 6.51 16.08 -1.38
CA GLY A 66 7.37 15.84 -0.21
C GLY A 66 7.52 14.36 0.13
N GLY A 67 8.33 14.06 1.15
CA GLY A 67 8.62 12.71 1.61
C GLY A 67 9.39 11.82 0.62
N ASN A 68 9.65 10.58 1.02
CA ASN A 68 10.32 9.53 0.25
C ASN A 68 9.32 8.57 -0.42
N GLN A 69 9.77 7.91 -1.49
CA GLN A 69 8.98 6.95 -2.28
C GLN A 69 9.63 5.57 -2.29
N THR A 70 8.88 4.54 -1.89
CA THR A 70 9.27 3.13 -2.03
C THR A 70 8.09 2.32 -2.53
N CYS A 71 8.15 1.82 -3.77
CA CYS A 71 7.13 0.95 -4.32
C CYS A 71 7.76 -0.22 -5.06
N ASN A 72 7.31 -1.43 -4.78
CA ASN A 72 7.63 -2.61 -5.58
C ASN A 72 6.48 -3.02 -6.54
N TYR A 73 5.35 -2.29 -6.50
CA TYR A 73 4.21 -2.48 -7.39
C TYR A 73 3.46 -1.16 -7.62
N PRO A 74 2.88 -0.92 -8.81
CA PRO A 74 3.10 -1.67 -10.05
C PRO A 74 4.56 -1.58 -10.53
N ALA A 75 4.98 -2.46 -11.44
CA ALA A 75 6.35 -2.45 -11.98
C ALA A 75 6.73 -1.12 -12.66
N SER A 76 5.74 -0.28 -12.98
CA SER A 76 5.94 1.09 -13.47
C SER A 76 6.45 2.07 -12.39
N GLY A 77 6.52 1.65 -11.12
CA GLY A 77 6.99 2.48 -10.00
C GLY A 77 5.86 3.17 -9.22
N CYS A 78 6.24 3.98 -8.23
CA CYS A 78 5.32 4.80 -7.45
C CYS A 78 4.62 5.85 -8.34
N PRO A 79 3.40 6.27 -7.99
CA PRO A 79 2.78 7.44 -8.60
C PRO A 79 3.55 8.71 -8.22
N SER A 80 3.71 9.65 -9.15
CA SER A 80 4.35 10.95 -8.93
C SER A 80 3.41 12.12 -9.19
#